data_AF-A0A938QGA7-F1
#
_entry.id   AF-A0A938QGA7-F1
#
_cell.length_a   1.000
_cell.length_b   1.000
_cell.length_c   1.000
_cell.angle_alpha   90.00
_cell.angle_beta   90.00
_cell.angle_gamma   90.00
#
_symmetry.space_group_name_H-M   'P 1'
#
loop_
_entity.id
_entity.type
_entity.pdbx_description
1 polymer ?
#
loop_
_entity_poly.entity_id
_entity_poly.type
_entity_poly.pdbx_seq_one_letter_code
_entity_poly.pdbx_strand_id
1 'polypeptide(L)'
;MAIFERHRYLLMTLDPVHIGTGGYRLGRVDNSIVREPGTRVPKIPGTALHGAARSYASRLYEDLAAAGKDHENVTYPATNPVCYTFGYTKGGETEAGEEKTETYSGVINVFDAQLLLFPVHSMYGPVWVSTRQRLKGVGFTVDESPNNAESSQDIGACFLSWSRTDPLNLGWLMLTVGGQVTVTAPDAWQGECWDTVKERLILVSEALFSQVVNSNLEVRTSVSIDPWRGAAAEGALFTYEALPRSTFLTLEIVVDDYRQTFPSPALLRHWSTLTEEDKKTLKSWDNDGVAEASRKFEALGLAWEGPAHVFRAGLEMLAWLGVGGMGTRGFGRLALVGDSIISPS
;
A
#
# COMPACT_ATOMS: atom_id res chain seq x y z
N MET A 1 -24.26 2.04 -15.46
CA MET A 1 -23.51 2.49 -14.27
C MET A 1 -22.23 1.68 -14.22
N ALA A 2 -21.11 2.30 -13.87
CA ALA A 2 -19.85 1.58 -13.70
C ALA A 2 -20.07 0.41 -12.73
N ILE A 3 -19.60 -0.79 -13.12
CA ILE A 3 -19.82 -2.01 -12.33
C ILE A 3 -18.91 -2.02 -11.11
N PHE A 4 -17.77 -1.33 -11.20
CA PHE A 4 -16.80 -1.19 -10.12
C PHE A 4 -16.07 0.17 -10.21
N GLU A 5 -15.41 0.54 -9.13
CA GLU A 5 -14.63 1.78 -9.02
C GLU A 5 -13.15 1.45 -8.75
N ARG A 6 -12.24 2.02 -9.55
CA ARG A 6 -10.79 1.87 -9.31
C ARG A 6 -10.26 3.09 -8.58
N HIS A 7 -9.59 2.84 -7.46
CA HIS A 7 -8.87 3.86 -6.69
C HIS A 7 -7.37 3.61 -6.80
N ARG A 8 -6.61 4.65 -7.12
CA ARG A 8 -5.14 4.60 -7.14
C ARG A 8 -4.57 5.56 -6.11
N TYR A 9 -3.75 5.03 -5.21
CA TYR A 9 -3.09 5.76 -4.14
C TYR A 9 -1.60 5.92 -4.43
N LEU A 10 -1.02 7.04 -3.98
CA LEU A 10 0.41 7.26 -3.91
C LEU A 10 0.89 7.12 -2.46
N LEU A 11 1.86 6.25 -2.24
CA LEU A 11 2.44 5.94 -0.95
C LEU A 11 3.89 6.42 -0.92
N MET A 12 4.35 6.92 0.23
CA MET A 12 5.75 7.22 0.49
C MET A 12 6.21 6.50 1.75
N THR A 13 7.36 5.84 1.70
CA THR A 13 7.97 5.22 2.90
C THR A 13 8.52 6.31 3.83
N LEU A 14 8.09 6.31 5.10
CA LEU A 14 8.61 7.23 6.12
C LEU A 14 9.87 6.67 6.78
N ASP A 15 9.86 5.36 7.01
CA ASP A 15 10.97 4.55 7.50
C ASP A 15 11.32 3.47 6.47
N PRO A 16 12.46 2.77 6.62
CA PRO A 16 12.73 1.62 5.78
C PRO A 16 11.65 0.55 5.90
N VAL A 17 11.24 -0.05 4.79
CA VAL A 17 10.16 -1.04 4.76
C VAL A 17 10.70 -2.41 4.40
N HIS A 18 10.49 -3.38 5.28
CA HIS A 18 10.84 -4.78 5.04
C HIS A 18 9.58 -5.64 5.04
N ILE A 19 9.22 -6.14 3.86
CA ILE A 19 8.23 -7.19 3.70
C ILE A 19 8.97 -8.45 3.26
N GLY A 20 9.23 -9.34 4.21
CA GLY A 20 10.05 -10.53 4.01
C GLY A 20 9.37 -11.60 3.14
N THR A 21 10.17 -12.44 2.50
CA THR A 21 9.70 -13.57 1.67
C THR A 21 9.32 -14.83 2.47
N GLY A 22 9.33 -14.77 3.80
CA GLY A 22 8.93 -15.89 4.67
C GLY A 22 9.99 -16.97 4.89
N GLY A 23 11.28 -16.67 4.71
CA GLY A 23 12.36 -17.61 5.00
C GLY A 23 13.76 -17.06 4.72
N TYR A 24 14.76 -17.69 5.32
CA TYR A 24 16.17 -17.41 5.05
C TYR A 24 16.52 -17.81 3.63
N ARG A 25 17.23 -16.94 2.91
CA ARG A 25 17.78 -17.26 1.60
C ARG A 25 19.29 -17.17 1.66
N LEU A 26 19.97 -18.17 1.10
CA LEU A 26 21.40 -18.05 0.87
C LEU A 26 21.62 -16.95 -0.18
N GLY A 27 22.28 -15.86 0.18
CA GLY A 27 22.42 -14.70 -0.68
C GLY A 27 23.17 -13.54 -0.04
N ARG A 28 23.00 -12.34 -0.61
CA ARG A 28 23.62 -11.09 -0.10
C ARG A 28 23.17 -10.74 1.32
N VAL A 29 21.95 -11.13 1.67
CA VAL A 29 21.35 -10.93 2.99
C VAL A 29 20.63 -12.20 3.42
N ASP A 30 20.48 -12.36 4.73
CA ASP A 30 19.76 -13.48 5.32
C ASP A 30 18.26 -13.41 5.01
N ASN A 31 17.67 -12.21 5.16
CA ASN A 31 16.25 -11.95 4.99
C ASN A 31 16.02 -10.93 3.87
N SER A 32 15.62 -11.43 2.69
CA SER A 32 15.28 -10.61 1.52
C SER A 32 13.83 -10.11 1.53
N ILE A 33 13.57 -9.03 0.80
CA ILE A 33 12.21 -8.52 0.57
C ILE A 33 11.52 -9.14 -0.64
N VAL A 34 10.19 -9.06 -0.68
CA VAL A 34 9.37 -9.53 -1.80
C VAL A 34 9.62 -8.71 -3.08
N ARG A 35 9.60 -9.40 -4.23
CA ARG A 35 9.88 -8.84 -5.56
C ARG A 35 8.88 -9.33 -6.58
N GLU A 36 8.69 -8.53 -7.62
CA GLU A 36 7.98 -8.95 -8.82
C GLU A 36 8.85 -9.98 -9.59
N PRO A 37 8.35 -11.20 -9.87
CA PRO A 37 9.16 -12.24 -10.51
C PRO A 37 9.76 -11.84 -11.86
N GLY A 38 8.99 -11.14 -12.71
CA GLY A 38 9.42 -10.78 -14.06
C GLY A 38 10.49 -9.68 -14.12
N THR A 39 10.47 -8.74 -13.17
CA THR A 39 11.37 -7.57 -13.19
C THR A 39 12.41 -7.59 -12.07
N ARG A 40 12.23 -8.42 -11.04
CA ARG A 40 12.98 -8.43 -9.77
C ARG A 40 12.96 -7.08 -9.02
N VAL A 41 12.04 -6.19 -9.36
CA VAL A 41 11.82 -4.94 -8.62
C VAL A 41 11.05 -5.26 -7.34
N PRO A 42 11.45 -4.70 -6.18
CA PRO A 42 10.70 -4.92 -4.94
C PRO A 42 9.27 -4.37 -5.03
N LYS A 43 8.35 -5.05 -4.34
CA LYS A 43 6.94 -4.66 -4.23
C LYS A 43 6.44 -4.91 -2.81
N ILE A 44 5.35 -4.26 -2.44
CA ILE A 44 4.61 -4.60 -1.23
C ILE A 44 3.38 -5.40 -1.65
N PRO A 45 3.25 -6.68 -1.25
CA PRO A 45 2.08 -7.48 -1.57
C PRO A 45 0.78 -6.83 -1.13
N GLY A 46 -0.25 -6.89 -1.98
CA GLY A 46 -1.59 -6.40 -1.68
C GLY A 46 -2.17 -7.10 -0.45
N THR A 47 -1.84 -8.37 -0.23
CA THR A 47 -2.23 -9.14 0.97
C THR A 47 -1.65 -8.55 2.26
N ALA A 48 -0.43 -8.00 2.23
CA ALA A 48 0.17 -7.35 3.40
C ALA A 48 -0.54 -6.04 3.73
N LEU A 49 -0.84 -5.23 2.71
CA LEU A 49 -1.57 -3.96 2.87
C LEU A 49 -3.04 -4.20 3.25
N HIS A 50 -3.69 -5.19 2.66
CA HIS A 50 -5.04 -5.63 2.99
C HIS A 50 -5.12 -6.04 4.46
N GLY A 51 -4.21 -6.90 4.93
CA GLY A 51 -4.18 -7.34 6.33
C GLY A 51 -3.92 -6.19 7.31
N ALA A 52 -2.98 -5.31 6.99
CA ALA A 52 -2.69 -4.13 7.81
C ALA A 52 -3.89 -3.17 7.87
N ALA A 53 -4.44 -2.79 6.72
CA ALA A 53 -5.59 -1.89 6.63
C ALA A 53 -6.81 -2.47 7.35
N ARG A 54 -7.10 -3.76 7.19
CA ARG A 54 -8.17 -4.46 7.93
C ARG A 54 -7.96 -4.36 9.44
N SER A 55 -6.76 -4.72 9.91
CA SER A 55 -6.45 -4.70 11.34
C SER A 55 -6.59 -3.29 11.94
N TYR A 56 -6.16 -2.26 11.21
CA TYR A 56 -6.24 -0.88 11.67
C TYR A 56 -7.65 -0.31 11.59
N ALA A 57 -8.41 -0.61 10.53
CA ALA A 57 -9.82 -0.25 10.45
C ALA A 57 -10.62 -0.89 11.59
N SER A 58 -10.35 -2.16 11.94
CA SER A 58 -10.93 -2.84 13.10
C SER A 58 -10.61 -2.13 14.43
N ARG A 59 -9.38 -1.59 14.60
CA ARG A 59 -9.03 -0.79 15.78
C ARG A 59 -9.79 0.54 15.80
N LEU A 60 -9.86 1.23 14.66
CA LEU A 60 -10.57 2.50 14.53
C LEU A 60 -12.08 2.33 14.79
N TYR A 61 -12.64 1.17 14.47
CA TYR A 61 -14.05 0.82 14.70
C TYR A 61 -14.30 0.16 16.08
N GLU A 62 -13.27 0.05 16.91
CA GLU A 62 -13.31 -0.63 18.22
C GLU A 62 -13.94 -2.03 18.16
N ASP A 63 -13.61 -2.79 17.13
CA ASP A 63 -14.00 -4.20 16.96
C ASP A 63 -12.79 -5.01 16.50
N LEU A 64 -11.93 -5.38 17.47
CA LEU A 64 -10.71 -6.12 17.20
C LEU A 64 -10.97 -7.52 16.63
N ALA A 65 -12.14 -8.10 16.89
CA ALA A 65 -12.51 -9.42 16.37
C ALA A 65 -12.62 -9.40 14.84
N ALA A 66 -12.97 -8.27 14.24
CA ALA A 66 -13.04 -8.12 12.78
C ALA A 66 -11.66 -8.13 12.07
N ALA A 67 -10.55 -8.06 12.80
CA ALA A 67 -9.21 -8.09 12.23
C ALA A 67 -8.73 -9.51 11.87
N GLY A 68 -9.33 -10.52 12.51
CA GLY A 68 -8.90 -11.92 12.42
C GLY A 68 -9.30 -12.62 11.12
N LYS A 69 -8.90 -13.89 11.01
CA LYS A 69 -9.37 -14.79 9.94
C LYS A 69 -10.76 -15.35 10.28
N ASP A 70 -10.97 -15.68 11.54
CA ASP A 70 -12.21 -16.23 12.05
C ASP A 70 -13.02 -15.12 12.75
N HIS A 71 -14.33 -15.08 12.51
CA HIS A 71 -15.20 -13.99 12.95
C HIS A 71 -16.23 -14.43 13.98
N GLU A 72 -15.93 -15.51 14.70
CA GLU A 72 -16.80 -16.08 15.74
C GLU A 72 -17.12 -15.06 16.84
N ASN A 73 -16.15 -14.20 17.16
CA ASN A 73 -16.27 -13.17 18.19
C ASN A 73 -16.86 -11.84 17.66
N VAL A 74 -17.22 -11.75 16.38
CA VAL A 74 -17.93 -10.59 15.85
C VAL A 74 -19.43 -10.81 16.02
N THR A 75 -20.06 -10.00 16.88
CA THR A 75 -21.48 -10.16 17.20
C THR A 75 -22.38 -9.95 15.98
N TYR A 76 -22.19 -8.82 15.27
CA TYR A 76 -23.02 -8.38 14.14
C TYR A 76 -22.17 -8.15 12.87
N PRO A 77 -21.64 -9.21 12.22
CA PRO A 77 -20.72 -9.04 11.10
C PRO A 77 -21.38 -8.45 9.85
N ALA A 78 -22.69 -8.62 9.67
CA ALA A 78 -23.42 -8.10 8.51
C ALA A 78 -23.56 -6.56 8.51
N THR A 79 -23.65 -5.94 9.70
CA THR A 79 -23.70 -4.49 9.89
C THR A 79 -22.34 -3.90 10.29
N ASN A 80 -21.28 -4.72 10.38
CA ASN A 80 -19.93 -4.25 10.64
C ASN A 80 -19.27 -3.79 9.33
N PRO A 81 -18.90 -2.49 9.17
CA PRO A 81 -18.34 -1.96 7.93
C PRO A 81 -16.98 -2.59 7.56
N VAL A 82 -16.21 -3.04 8.55
CA VAL A 82 -14.92 -3.71 8.32
C VAL A 82 -15.15 -5.12 7.77
N CYS A 83 -16.04 -5.90 8.38
CA CYS A 83 -16.42 -7.22 7.87
C CYS A 83 -17.03 -7.13 6.47
N TYR A 84 -17.87 -6.13 6.21
CA TYR A 84 -18.42 -5.89 4.86
C TYR A 84 -17.32 -5.65 3.82
N THR A 85 -16.37 -4.78 4.16
CA THR A 85 -15.28 -4.35 3.27
C THR A 85 -14.33 -5.51 2.94
N PHE A 86 -13.83 -6.21 3.96
CA PHE A 86 -12.76 -7.21 3.83
C PHE A 86 -13.25 -8.66 3.80
N GLY A 87 -14.55 -8.89 3.95
CA GLY A 87 -15.17 -10.21 4.02
C GLY A 87 -15.07 -10.85 5.41
N TYR A 88 -15.90 -11.84 5.67
CA TYR A 88 -15.93 -12.55 6.95
C TYR A 88 -16.43 -13.98 6.79
N THR A 89 -16.10 -14.82 7.77
CA THR A 89 -16.56 -16.20 7.88
C THR A 89 -17.05 -16.43 9.30
N LYS A 90 -18.31 -16.86 9.44
CA LYS A 90 -18.93 -17.19 10.73
C LYS A 90 -19.38 -18.64 10.73
N GLY A 91 -18.89 -19.43 11.68
CA GLY A 91 -19.46 -20.74 12.00
C GLY A 91 -20.79 -20.55 12.73
N GLY A 92 -21.84 -21.21 12.27
CA GLY A 92 -23.13 -21.29 12.98
C GLY A 92 -23.48 -22.73 13.32
N GLU A 93 -23.99 -22.96 14.54
CA GLU A 93 -24.71 -24.18 14.87
C GLU A 93 -26.16 -24.05 14.38
N THR A 94 -26.66 -25.05 13.63
CA THR A 94 -28.08 -25.15 13.33
C THR A 94 -28.79 -26.01 14.39
N GLU A 95 -30.10 -25.77 14.58
CA GLU A 95 -30.98 -26.57 15.47
C GLU A 95 -31.02 -28.08 15.13
N ALA A 96 -30.41 -28.50 14.01
CA ALA A 96 -30.33 -29.88 13.53
C ALA A 96 -28.92 -30.52 13.64
N GLY A 97 -27.94 -29.83 14.23
CA GLY A 97 -26.58 -30.38 14.42
C GLY A 97 -25.69 -30.37 13.17
N GLU A 98 -26.07 -29.65 12.12
CA GLU A 98 -25.20 -29.38 10.96
C GLU A 98 -24.47 -28.05 11.15
N GLU A 99 -23.14 -28.05 11.16
CA GLU A 99 -22.33 -26.83 11.12
C GLU A 99 -22.55 -26.12 9.79
N LYS A 100 -23.22 -24.96 9.83
CA LYS A 100 -23.39 -24.11 8.66
C LYS A 100 -22.43 -22.93 8.76
N THR A 101 -21.37 -22.98 7.97
CA THR A 101 -20.43 -21.86 7.85
C THR A 101 -20.95 -20.85 6.83
N GLU A 102 -21.29 -19.66 7.29
CA GLU A 102 -21.64 -18.55 6.40
C GLU A 102 -20.39 -17.73 6.08
N THR A 103 -20.02 -17.73 4.80
CA THR A 103 -18.85 -17.02 4.28
C THR A 103 -19.30 -15.92 3.34
N TYR A 104 -18.86 -14.69 3.59
CA TYR A 104 -19.08 -13.54 2.72
C TYR A 104 -17.72 -13.02 2.23
N SER A 105 -17.56 -12.95 0.92
CA SER A 105 -16.41 -12.29 0.31
C SER A 105 -16.42 -10.78 0.65
N GLY A 106 -15.23 -10.20 0.77
CA GLY A 106 -15.07 -8.74 0.76
C GLY A 106 -15.45 -8.15 -0.59
N VAL A 107 -15.63 -6.83 -0.61
CA VAL A 107 -15.98 -6.06 -1.82
C VAL A 107 -14.80 -5.25 -2.38
N ILE A 108 -13.61 -5.40 -1.78
CA ILE A 108 -12.40 -4.74 -2.27
C ILE A 108 -11.38 -5.75 -2.75
N ASN A 109 -10.75 -5.44 -3.88
CA ASN A 109 -9.60 -6.15 -4.41
C ASN A 109 -8.37 -5.25 -4.24
N VAL A 110 -7.41 -5.68 -3.42
CA VAL A 110 -6.18 -4.93 -3.13
C VAL A 110 -5.03 -5.52 -3.93
N PHE A 111 -4.47 -4.73 -4.84
CA PHE A 111 -3.34 -5.15 -5.66
C PHE A 111 -2.00 -4.88 -4.97
N ASP A 112 -0.92 -5.41 -5.53
CA ASP A 112 0.42 -5.16 -5.01
C ASP A 112 0.83 -3.70 -5.22
N ALA A 113 1.40 -3.06 -4.20
CA ALA A 113 1.97 -1.73 -4.37
C ALA A 113 3.30 -1.82 -5.12
N GLN A 114 3.38 -1.08 -6.22
CA GLN A 114 4.49 -1.10 -7.16
C GLN A 114 5.39 0.11 -6.97
N LEU A 115 6.70 -0.09 -7.14
CA LEU A 115 7.69 0.97 -7.03
C LEU A 115 7.54 2.01 -8.16
N LEU A 116 7.44 3.28 -7.78
CA LEU A 116 7.33 4.42 -8.70
C LEU A 116 8.62 5.25 -8.73
N LEU A 117 9.04 5.79 -7.58
CA LEU A 117 10.26 6.60 -7.45
C LEU A 117 11.16 5.98 -6.39
N PHE A 118 12.41 5.70 -6.75
CA PHE A 118 13.37 5.08 -5.85
C PHE A 118 14.52 6.04 -5.50
N PRO A 119 14.76 6.33 -4.22
CA PRO A 119 15.81 7.23 -3.81
C PRO A 119 17.18 6.56 -3.97
N VAL A 120 18.12 7.27 -4.58
CA VAL A 120 19.50 6.82 -4.80
C VAL A 120 20.45 7.94 -4.40
N HIS A 121 21.55 7.57 -3.76
CA HIS A 121 22.65 8.49 -3.54
C HIS A 121 23.40 8.75 -4.86
N SER A 122 23.62 10.03 -5.17
CA SER A 122 24.47 10.48 -6.27
C SER A 122 25.43 11.58 -5.80
N MET A 123 26.40 11.94 -6.64
CA MET A 123 27.30 13.08 -6.42
C MET A 123 26.57 14.43 -6.36
N TYR A 124 25.33 14.50 -6.86
CA TYR A 124 24.45 15.69 -6.75
C TYR A 124 23.60 15.67 -5.46
N GLY A 125 23.82 14.67 -4.60
CA GLY A 125 22.99 14.38 -3.43
C GLY A 125 21.90 13.34 -3.74
N PRO A 126 20.85 13.27 -2.90
CA PRO A 126 19.75 12.34 -3.12
C PRO A 126 18.98 12.70 -4.39
N VAL A 127 18.71 11.69 -5.20
CA VAL A 127 17.96 11.76 -6.45
C VAL A 127 16.94 10.63 -6.49
N TRP A 128 15.86 10.80 -7.24
CA TRP A 128 14.79 9.81 -7.37
C TRP A 128 14.80 9.23 -8.77
N VAL A 129 15.04 7.93 -8.84
CA VAL A 129 15.12 7.19 -10.09
C VAL A 129 13.75 6.60 -10.43
N SER A 130 13.35 6.72 -11.69
CA SER A 130 12.15 6.10 -12.24
C SER A 130 12.35 5.75 -13.72
N THR A 131 11.26 5.38 -14.40
CA THR A 131 11.24 5.12 -15.83
C THR A 131 10.06 5.86 -16.47
N ARG A 132 10.18 6.11 -17.78
CA ARG A 132 9.11 6.69 -18.58
C ARG A 132 7.82 5.87 -18.49
N GLN A 133 7.94 4.54 -18.59
CA GLN A 133 6.81 3.62 -18.63
C GLN A 133 6.05 3.60 -17.29
N ARG A 134 6.77 3.58 -16.16
CA ARG A 134 6.16 3.61 -14.82
C ARG A 134 5.38 4.89 -14.57
N LEU A 135 6.01 6.04 -14.87
CA LEU A 135 5.39 7.35 -14.71
C LEU A 135 4.13 7.49 -15.58
N LYS A 136 4.25 7.23 -16.89
CA LYS A 136 3.11 7.32 -17.82
C LYS A 136 1.99 6.35 -17.45
N GLY A 137 2.33 5.12 -17.03
CA GLY A 137 1.36 4.10 -16.63
C GLY A 137 0.47 4.50 -15.46
N VAL A 138 0.94 5.41 -14.61
CA VAL A 138 0.19 5.89 -13.44
C VAL A 138 -0.38 7.31 -13.60
N GLY A 139 -0.22 7.92 -14.77
CA GLY A 139 -0.84 9.20 -15.14
C GLY A 139 0.08 10.42 -15.12
N PHE A 140 1.40 10.26 -14.90
CA PHE A 140 2.34 11.38 -15.05
C PHE A 140 2.56 11.72 -16.52
N THR A 141 2.69 13.01 -16.81
CA THR A 141 3.16 13.50 -18.11
C THR A 141 4.68 13.57 -18.09
N VAL A 142 5.31 13.12 -19.18
CA VAL A 142 6.77 13.16 -19.37
C VAL A 142 7.04 13.81 -20.72
N ASP A 143 7.48 15.06 -20.69
CA ASP A 143 7.82 15.86 -21.85
C ASP A 143 9.33 15.86 -22.06
N GLU A 144 9.75 15.53 -23.28
CA GLU A 144 11.16 15.34 -23.62
C GLU A 144 11.61 16.43 -24.60
N SER A 145 12.85 16.89 -24.45
CA SER A 145 13.45 17.77 -25.45
C SER A 145 13.58 17.02 -26.79
N PRO A 146 13.38 17.69 -27.95
CA PRO A 146 13.46 17.05 -29.27
C PRO A 146 14.79 16.32 -29.54
N ASN A 147 15.88 16.76 -28.91
CA ASN A 147 17.22 16.17 -29.07
C ASN A 147 17.40 14.83 -28.32
N ASN A 148 16.42 14.35 -27.55
CA ASN A 148 16.55 13.15 -26.72
C ASN A 148 16.34 11.82 -27.48
N ALA A 149 15.91 11.86 -28.75
CA ALA A 149 15.44 10.67 -29.48
C ALA A 149 16.54 9.62 -29.73
N GLU A 150 17.75 10.02 -30.12
CA GLU A 150 18.86 9.08 -30.36
C GLU A 150 19.39 8.47 -29.05
N SER A 151 19.46 9.26 -27.98
CA SER A 151 19.94 8.83 -26.66
C SER A 151 18.94 7.95 -25.91
N SER A 152 17.67 7.95 -26.33
CA SER A 152 16.59 7.21 -25.65
C SER A 152 16.74 5.68 -25.72
N GLN A 153 17.50 5.19 -26.71
CA GLN A 153 17.77 3.76 -26.91
C GLN A 153 19.05 3.28 -26.20
N ASP A 154 19.90 4.20 -25.73
CA ASP A 154 21.10 3.85 -24.98
C ASP A 154 20.75 3.48 -23.53
N ILE A 155 21.01 2.22 -23.17
CA ILE A 155 20.76 1.70 -21.81
C ILE A 155 21.63 2.42 -20.77
N GLY A 156 22.82 2.91 -21.17
CA GLY A 156 23.76 3.63 -20.31
C GLY A 156 23.45 5.12 -20.13
N ALA A 157 22.43 5.63 -20.82
CA ALA A 157 22.00 7.01 -20.71
C ALA A 157 20.91 7.21 -19.64
N CYS A 158 20.93 8.37 -19.00
CA CYS A 158 19.89 8.83 -18.08
C CYS A 158 19.37 10.22 -18.47
N PHE A 159 18.13 10.50 -18.10
CA PHE A 159 17.46 11.76 -18.41
C PHE A 159 17.06 12.46 -17.12
N LEU A 160 17.36 13.74 -17.00
CA LEU A 160 17.29 14.46 -15.73
C LEU A 160 16.18 15.52 -15.75
N SER A 161 15.54 15.77 -14.60
CA SER A 161 14.59 16.88 -14.48
C SER A 161 15.24 18.27 -14.39
N TRP A 162 16.56 18.33 -14.39
CA TRP A 162 17.34 19.57 -14.34
C TRP A 162 18.43 19.58 -15.42
N SER A 163 19.00 20.75 -15.68
CA SER A 163 20.06 20.92 -16.67
C SER A 163 21.41 20.43 -16.14
N ARG A 164 22.02 19.46 -16.83
CA ARG A 164 23.36 18.94 -16.61
C ARG A 164 23.85 18.24 -17.87
N THR A 165 25.17 18.21 -18.09
CA THR A 165 25.78 17.56 -19.27
C THR A 165 26.89 16.57 -18.90
N ASP A 166 27.51 16.72 -17.73
CA ASP A 166 28.52 15.79 -17.23
C ASP A 166 27.89 14.51 -16.64
N PRO A 167 28.57 13.35 -16.75
CA PRO A 167 28.06 12.08 -16.24
C PRO A 167 27.61 12.13 -14.78
N LEU A 168 26.61 11.34 -14.41
CA LEU A 168 26.04 11.28 -13.05
C LEU A 168 26.00 9.84 -12.53
N ASN A 169 26.33 9.64 -11.25
CA ASN A 169 26.38 8.30 -10.66
C ASN A 169 25.06 7.93 -10.00
N LEU A 170 24.66 6.68 -10.16
CA LEU A 170 23.57 6.04 -9.42
C LEU A 170 24.17 4.91 -8.59
N GLY A 171 24.54 5.23 -7.34
CA GLY A 171 25.37 4.34 -6.54
C GLY A 171 26.75 4.16 -7.20
N TRP A 172 27.07 2.93 -7.58
CA TRP A 172 28.34 2.56 -8.23
C TRP A 172 28.33 2.70 -9.75
N LEU A 173 27.16 2.91 -10.37
CA LEU A 173 27.01 2.99 -11.82
C LEU A 173 27.21 4.43 -12.28
N MET A 174 28.06 4.63 -13.29
CA MET A 174 28.30 5.93 -13.93
C MET A 174 27.51 6.00 -15.24
N LEU A 175 26.62 6.98 -15.39
CA LEU A 175 25.73 7.10 -16.55
C LEU A 175 25.99 8.40 -17.31
N THR A 176 25.86 8.34 -18.63
CA THR A 176 25.87 9.51 -19.50
C THR A 176 24.54 10.26 -19.36
N VAL A 177 24.56 11.59 -19.48
CA VAL A 177 23.33 12.39 -19.48
C VAL A 177 22.84 12.50 -20.91
N GLY A 178 21.71 11.84 -21.21
CA GLY A 178 21.08 11.82 -22.52
C GLY A 178 20.21 13.04 -22.81
N GLY A 179 19.89 13.84 -21.79
CA GLY A 179 19.17 15.11 -21.95
C GLY A 179 18.29 15.46 -20.77
N GLN A 180 17.57 16.57 -20.92
CA GLN A 180 16.62 17.06 -19.92
C GLN A 180 15.19 16.60 -20.25
N VAL A 181 14.42 16.31 -19.21
CA VAL A 181 12.99 15.95 -19.26
C VAL A 181 12.20 16.79 -18.28
N THR A 182 10.93 17.04 -18.59
CA THR A 182 9.97 17.65 -17.66
C THR A 182 8.96 16.59 -17.26
N VAL A 183 8.79 16.38 -15.96
CA VAL A 183 7.83 15.41 -15.41
C VAL A 183 6.79 16.18 -14.63
N THR A 184 5.51 15.92 -14.91
CA THR A 184 4.38 16.57 -14.25
C THR A 184 3.48 15.53 -13.60
N ALA A 185 3.22 15.67 -12.30
CA ALA A 185 2.33 14.81 -11.55
C ALA A 185 0.85 15.05 -11.90
N PRO A 186 -0.02 14.02 -11.78
CA PRO A 186 -1.46 14.22 -11.74
C PRO A 186 -1.88 15.22 -10.66
N ASP A 187 -2.97 15.95 -10.87
CA ASP A 187 -3.46 16.99 -9.95
C ASP A 187 -3.62 16.48 -8.51
N ALA A 188 -4.12 15.25 -8.34
CA ALA A 188 -4.32 14.61 -7.03
C ALA A 188 -3.01 14.41 -6.24
N TRP A 189 -1.85 14.40 -6.91
CA TRP A 189 -0.54 14.13 -6.31
C TRP A 189 0.40 15.34 -6.35
N GLN A 190 -0.13 16.51 -6.73
CA GLN A 190 0.58 17.77 -6.55
C GLN A 190 0.66 18.12 -5.06
N GLY A 191 1.72 18.83 -4.65
CA GLY A 191 1.91 19.28 -3.26
C GLY A 191 3.34 19.09 -2.74
N GLU A 192 3.53 19.31 -1.44
CA GLU A 192 4.85 19.41 -0.80
C GLU A 192 5.78 18.20 -1.06
N CYS A 193 5.23 16.98 -0.99
CA CYS A 193 5.99 15.77 -1.25
C CYS A 193 6.49 15.70 -2.70
N TRP A 194 5.66 16.11 -3.66
CA TRP A 194 6.03 16.16 -5.07
C TRP A 194 7.01 17.30 -5.35
N ASP A 195 6.78 18.48 -4.76
CA ASP A 195 7.66 19.65 -4.90
C ASP A 195 9.09 19.36 -4.45
N THR A 196 9.26 18.49 -3.45
CA THR A 196 10.57 18.08 -2.95
C THR A 196 11.35 17.21 -3.96
N VAL A 197 10.65 16.41 -4.79
CA VAL A 197 11.28 15.42 -5.66
C VAL A 197 11.35 15.83 -7.12
N LYS A 198 10.43 16.68 -7.60
CA LYS A 198 10.24 16.98 -9.04
C LYS A 198 11.49 17.54 -9.74
N GLU A 199 12.37 18.20 -9.01
CA GLU A 199 13.62 18.78 -9.53
C GLU A 199 14.83 17.84 -9.42
N ARG A 200 14.65 16.64 -8.84
CA ARG A 200 15.72 15.66 -8.58
C ARG A 200 15.40 14.29 -9.18
N LEU A 201 14.63 14.25 -10.27
CA LEU A 201 14.23 13.03 -10.96
C LEU A 201 15.22 12.61 -12.03
N ILE A 202 15.43 11.30 -12.12
CA ILE A 202 16.27 10.66 -13.12
C ILE A 202 15.47 9.54 -13.77
N LEU A 203 15.29 9.61 -15.08
CA LEU A 203 14.66 8.55 -15.86
C LEU A 203 15.73 7.69 -16.50
N VAL A 204 15.64 6.39 -16.27
CA VAL A 204 16.50 5.36 -16.87
C VAL A 204 15.66 4.37 -17.68
N SER A 205 16.34 3.48 -18.41
CA SER A 205 15.67 2.33 -19.06
C SER A 205 15.12 1.35 -18.02
N GLU A 206 14.06 0.60 -18.36
CA GLU A 206 13.53 -0.47 -17.47
C GLU A 206 14.57 -1.53 -17.14
N ALA A 207 15.43 -1.87 -18.11
CA ALA A 207 16.52 -2.83 -17.92
C ALA A 207 17.49 -2.37 -16.82
N LEU A 208 17.84 -1.07 -16.81
CA LEU A 208 18.73 -0.49 -15.81
C LEU A 208 18.03 -0.23 -14.48
N PHE A 209 16.74 0.12 -14.49
CA PHE A 209 15.97 0.45 -13.29
C PHE A 209 16.03 -0.67 -12.25
N SER A 210 15.78 -1.92 -12.65
CA SER A 210 15.87 -3.06 -11.73
C SER A 210 17.25 -3.20 -11.11
N GLN A 211 18.32 -3.03 -11.90
CA GLN A 211 19.69 -3.12 -11.41
C GLN A 211 20.03 -1.98 -10.43
N VAL A 212 19.61 -0.76 -10.75
CA VAL A 212 19.79 0.42 -9.88
C VAL A 212 19.09 0.21 -8.55
N VAL A 213 17.81 -0.19 -8.57
CA VAL A 213 17.04 -0.45 -7.35
C VAL A 213 17.71 -1.54 -6.51
N ASN A 214 17.95 -2.71 -7.09
CA ASN A 214 18.51 -3.86 -6.37
C ASN A 214 19.91 -3.60 -5.79
N SER A 215 20.70 -2.72 -6.43
CA SER A 215 22.05 -2.36 -5.95
C SER A 215 22.03 -1.35 -4.80
N ASN A 216 20.93 -0.63 -4.60
CA ASN A 216 20.84 0.51 -3.68
C ASN A 216 19.81 0.29 -2.55
N LEU A 217 19.34 -0.95 -2.34
CA LEU A 217 18.49 -1.28 -1.20
C LEU A 217 19.27 -1.21 0.10
N GLU A 218 18.58 -0.75 1.15
CA GLU A 218 19.15 -0.67 2.48
C GLU A 218 19.40 -2.07 3.03
N VAL A 219 20.58 -2.30 3.60
CA VAL A 219 20.92 -3.52 4.32
C VAL A 219 21.22 -3.15 5.76
N ARG A 220 20.47 -3.73 6.69
CA ARG A 220 20.71 -3.56 8.13
C ARG A 220 21.12 -4.87 8.76
N THR A 221 22.17 -4.81 9.56
CA THR A 221 22.55 -5.90 10.47
C THR A 221 21.86 -5.70 11.80
N SER A 222 21.34 -6.78 12.38
CA SER A 222 20.76 -6.79 13.70
C SER A 222 21.33 -7.94 14.50
N VAL A 223 21.43 -7.72 15.80
CA VAL A 223 22.03 -8.64 16.76
C VAL A 223 21.15 -8.74 17.99
N SER A 224 20.98 -9.93 18.55
CA SER A 224 20.46 -10.07 19.93
C SER A 224 21.62 -10.06 20.91
N ILE A 225 21.49 -9.30 22.00
CA ILE A 225 22.53 -9.18 23.03
C ILE A 225 22.21 -10.13 24.18
N ASP A 226 23.21 -10.89 24.64
CA ASP A 226 23.16 -11.66 25.88
C ASP A 226 23.20 -10.67 27.07
N PRO A 227 22.15 -10.61 27.92
CA PRO A 227 22.06 -9.63 28.99
C PRO A 227 23.11 -9.83 30.10
N TRP A 228 23.67 -11.03 30.24
CA TRP A 228 24.65 -11.35 31.28
C TRP A 228 26.08 -11.10 30.81
N ARG A 229 26.36 -11.35 29.52
CA ARG A 229 27.70 -11.16 28.94
C ARG A 229 27.91 -9.77 28.32
N GLY A 230 26.84 -9.08 27.95
CA GLY A 230 26.90 -7.82 27.20
C GLY A 230 27.40 -7.98 25.76
N ALA A 231 27.50 -9.21 25.26
CA ALA A 231 27.99 -9.56 23.93
C ALA A 231 26.86 -10.08 23.04
N ALA A 232 27.11 -10.22 21.74
CA ALA A 232 26.18 -10.86 20.82
C ALA A 232 25.88 -12.30 21.27
N ALA A 233 24.59 -12.64 21.33
CA ALA A 233 24.17 -14.02 21.54
C ALA A 233 24.54 -14.87 20.32
N GLU A 234 24.96 -16.11 20.58
CA GLU A 234 25.38 -17.04 19.54
C GLU A 234 24.23 -17.32 18.56
N GLY A 235 24.51 -17.26 17.26
CA GLY A 235 23.52 -17.47 16.19
C GLY A 235 22.48 -16.36 16.00
N ALA A 236 22.60 -15.24 16.73
CA ALA A 236 21.61 -14.16 16.70
C ALA A 236 22.03 -12.92 15.89
N LEU A 237 23.00 -13.07 14.99
CA LEU A 237 23.39 -12.05 14.03
C LEU A 237 22.72 -12.33 12.69
N PHE A 238 21.96 -11.37 12.18
CA PHE A 238 21.24 -11.51 10.93
C PHE A 238 21.13 -10.17 10.19
N THR A 239 21.03 -10.26 8.87
CA THR A 239 20.92 -9.12 7.95
C THR A 239 19.55 -9.09 7.28
N TYR A 240 18.99 -7.90 7.15
CA TYR A 240 17.74 -7.65 6.44
C TYR A 240 17.97 -6.67 5.31
N GLU A 241 17.33 -6.93 4.19
CA GLU A 241 17.16 -5.95 3.13
C GLU A 241 15.88 -5.14 3.36
N ALA A 242 15.86 -3.87 2.96
CA ALA A 242 14.65 -3.03 3.05
C ALA A 242 14.58 -2.02 1.92
N LEU A 243 13.34 -1.63 1.57
CA LEU A 243 13.10 -0.41 0.81
C LEU A 243 13.55 0.78 1.66
N PRO A 244 14.38 1.70 1.13
CA PRO A 244 14.78 2.90 1.86
C PRO A 244 13.57 3.80 2.16
N ARG A 245 13.73 4.69 3.14
CA ARG A 245 12.81 5.83 3.35
C ARG A 245 12.76 6.73 2.10
N SER A 246 11.68 7.50 1.95
CA SER A 246 11.44 8.39 0.80
C SER A 246 11.30 7.66 -0.54
N THR A 247 10.93 6.38 -0.50
CA THR A 247 10.56 5.58 -1.66
C THR A 247 9.08 5.79 -1.95
N PHE A 248 8.74 6.10 -3.20
CA PHE A 248 7.34 6.24 -3.62
C PHE A 248 6.84 4.96 -4.28
N LEU A 249 5.64 4.54 -3.91
CA LEU A 249 4.95 3.39 -4.47
C LEU A 249 3.53 3.78 -4.88
N THR A 250 2.99 3.12 -5.88
CA THR A 250 1.57 3.23 -6.24
C THR A 250 0.83 1.97 -5.84
N LEU A 251 -0.32 2.15 -5.19
CA LEU A 251 -1.23 1.07 -4.80
C LEU A 251 -2.55 1.25 -5.56
N GLU A 252 -3.04 0.19 -6.18
CA GLU A 252 -4.38 0.17 -6.75
C GLU A 252 -5.30 -0.71 -5.91
N ILE A 253 -6.55 -0.28 -5.78
CA ILE A 253 -7.65 -1.13 -5.34
C ILE A 253 -8.81 -1.02 -6.32
N VAL A 254 -9.61 -2.07 -6.41
CA VAL A 254 -10.91 -2.05 -7.07
C VAL A 254 -11.98 -2.30 -6.03
N VAL A 255 -12.97 -1.42 -5.96
CA VAL A 255 -14.17 -1.60 -5.16
C VAL A 255 -15.26 -2.15 -6.07
N ASP A 256 -15.61 -3.42 -5.85
CA ASP A 256 -16.67 -4.15 -6.53
C ASP A 256 -17.81 -4.40 -5.53
N ASP A 257 -18.51 -3.32 -5.19
CA ASP A 257 -19.65 -3.38 -4.26
C ASP A 257 -20.95 -3.73 -4.99
N TYR A 258 -21.01 -4.93 -5.57
CA TYR A 258 -22.21 -5.42 -6.27
C TYR A 258 -23.44 -5.58 -5.36
N ARG A 259 -23.23 -5.60 -4.03
CA ARG A 259 -24.32 -5.74 -3.06
C ARG A 259 -25.02 -4.42 -2.79
N GLN A 260 -24.30 -3.29 -2.76
CA GLN A 260 -24.88 -1.96 -2.48
C GLN A 260 -25.61 -1.92 -1.12
N THR A 261 -25.07 -2.64 -0.13
CA THR A 261 -25.66 -2.78 1.22
C THR A 261 -24.66 -2.39 2.31
N PHE A 262 -23.69 -1.53 1.99
CA PHE A 262 -22.70 -1.08 2.95
C PHE A 262 -23.38 -0.37 4.14
N PRO A 263 -23.01 -0.65 5.39
CA PRO A 263 -23.61 -0.02 6.57
C PRO A 263 -23.13 1.42 6.77
N SER A 264 -23.50 2.31 5.84
CA SER A 264 -23.18 3.74 5.91
C SER A 264 -24.00 4.43 7.01
N PRO A 265 -23.48 5.52 7.60
CA PRO A 265 -24.24 6.36 8.53
C PRO A 265 -25.60 6.79 7.94
N ALA A 266 -25.66 7.05 6.63
CA ALA A 266 -26.89 7.39 5.94
C ALA A 266 -27.89 6.23 5.96
N LEU A 267 -27.49 5.01 5.60
CA LEU A 267 -28.39 3.85 5.57
C LEU A 267 -28.87 3.48 6.98
N LEU A 268 -27.98 3.51 7.97
CA LEU A 268 -28.29 3.20 9.36
C LEU A 268 -29.35 4.14 9.95
N ARG A 269 -29.27 5.45 9.66
CA ARG A 269 -30.27 6.44 10.14
C ARG A 269 -31.67 6.22 9.57
N HIS A 270 -31.77 5.69 8.36
CA HIS A 270 -33.05 5.48 7.67
C HIS A 270 -33.62 4.07 7.90
N TRP A 271 -32.91 3.18 8.61
CA TRP A 271 -33.31 1.79 8.81
C TRP A 271 -34.75 1.61 9.32
N SER A 272 -35.17 2.42 10.30
CA SER A 272 -36.52 2.36 10.88
C SER A 272 -37.62 2.80 9.90
N THR A 273 -37.24 3.56 8.87
CA THR A 273 -38.14 4.09 7.84
C THR A 273 -38.16 3.26 6.56
N LEU A 274 -37.28 2.26 6.43
CA LEU A 274 -37.24 1.36 5.27
C LEU A 274 -38.50 0.48 5.23
N THR A 275 -38.98 0.21 4.02
CA THR A 275 -40.09 -0.72 3.82
C THR A 275 -39.64 -2.16 4.12
N GLU A 276 -40.59 -3.05 4.38
CA GLU A 276 -40.28 -4.48 4.56
C GLU A 276 -39.71 -5.12 3.28
N GLU A 277 -39.99 -4.55 2.10
CA GLU A 277 -39.38 -4.98 0.84
C GLU A 277 -37.91 -4.56 0.75
N ASP A 278 -37.58 -3.35 1.17
CA ASP A 278 -36.19 -2.87 1.22
C ASP A 278 -35.36 -3.67 2.22
N LYS A 279 -35.91 -3.94 3.42
CA LYS A 279 -35.22 -4.75 4.43
C LYS A 279 -34.97 -6.19 3.97
N LYS A 280 -35.84 -6.76 3.11
CA LYS A 280 -35.61 -8.09 2.50
C LYS A 280 -34.40 -8.12 1.58
N THR A 281 -33.92 -6.98 1.08
CA THR A 281 -32.66 -6.91 0.32
C THR A 281 -31.44 -6.96 1.23
N LEU A 282 -31.60 -6.54 2.50
CA LEU A 282 -30.57 -6.48 3.54
C LEU A 282 -30.56 -7.75 4.42
N LYS A 283 -30.85 -8.92 3.84
CA LYS A 283 -31.23 -10.21 4.49
C LYS A 283 -30.52 -10.61 5.80
N SER A 284 -29.29 -10.18 6.03
CA SER A 284 -28.48 -10.54 7.21
C SER A 284 -28.45 -9.45 8.29
N TRP A 285 -29.15 -8.35 8.09
CA TRP A 285 -29.23 -7.25 9.04
C TRP A 285 -30.36 -7.49 10.05
N ASP A 286 -30.08 -7.13 11.30
CA ASP A 286 -31.05 -7.13 12.38
C ASP A 286 -31.03 -5.78 13.14
N ASN A 287 -32.06 -5.54 13.95
CA ASN A 287 -32.22 -4.26 14.65
C ASN A 287 -31.08 -3.99 15.64
N ASP A 288 -30.57 -5.02 16.31
CA ASP A 288 -29.54 -4.88 17.32
C ASP A 288 -28.19 -4.51 16.68
N GLY A 289 -27.86 -5.16 15.57
CA GLY A 289 -26.67 -4.88 14.77
C GLY A 289 -26.70 -3.49 14.13
N VAL A 290 -27.87 -3.00 13.72
CA VAL A 290 -28.02 -1.62 13.23
C VAL A 290 -27.86 -0.62 14.36
N ALA A 291 -28.44 -0.88 15.54
CA ALA A 291 -28.30 -0.02 16.71
C ALA A 291 -26.84 0.04 17.18
N GLU A 292 -26.16 -1.10 17.24
CA GLU A 292 -24.74 -1.20 17.58
C GLU A 292 -23.86 -0.42 16.61
N ALA A 293 -24.06 -0.61 15.30
CA ALA A 293 -23.30 0.11 14.28
C ALA A 293 -23.54 1.62 14.36
N SER A 294 -24.81 2.05 14.48
CA SER A 294 -25.18 3.46 14.62
C SER A 294 -24.49 4.11 15.82
N ARG A 295 -24.53 3.44 16.98
CA ARG A 295 -23.88 3.89 18.20
C ARG A 295 -22.37 4.04 18.02
N LYS A 296 -21.71 3.08 17.37
CA LYS A 296 -20.27 3.12 17.10
C LYS A 296 -19.89 4.26 16.17
N PHE A 297 -20.62 4.44 15.06
CA PHE A 297 -20.38 5.55 14.13
C PHE A 297 -20.48 6.91 14.82
N GLU A 298 -21.49 7.10 15.67
CA GLU A 298 -21.68 8.34 16.42
C GLU A 298 -20.60 8.54 17.50
N ALA A 299 -20.35 7.53 18.34
CA ALA A 299 -19.39 7.62 19.44
C ALA A 299 -17.94 7.85 18.96
N LEU A 300 -17.59 7.26 17.80
CA LEU A 300 -16.24 7.33 17.23
C LEU A 300 -16.09 8.48 16.21
N GLY A 301 -17.18 9.19 15.88
CA GLY A 301 -17.16 10.28 14.90
C GLY A 301 -16.74 9.83 13.50
N LEU A 302 -17.07 8.59 13.12
CA LEU A 302 -16.65 8.03 11.83
C LEU A 302 -17.57 8.50 10.69
N ALA A 303 -16.97 8.84 9.55
CA ALA A 303 -17.67 9.31 8.34
C ALA A 303 -17.48 8.34 7.15
N TRP A 304 -17.44 7.04 7.42
CA TRP A 304 -17.24 6.05 6.36
C TRP A 304 -18.53 5.82 5.58
N GLU A 305 -18.64 6.45 4.42
CA GLU A 305 -19.76 6.24 3.47
C GLU A 305 -19.65 4.98 2.60
N GLY A 306 -18.51 4.29 2.60
CA GLY A 306 -18.34 3.10 1.76
C GLY A 306 -17.05 2.33 2.01
N PRO A 307 -16.86 1.19 1.32
CA PRO A 307 -15.72 0.30 1.51
C PRO A 307 -14.36 0.98 1.28
N ALA A 308 -14.27 1.91 0.31
CA ALA A 308 -13.06 2.68 0.05
C ALA A 308 -12.62 3.51 1.27
N HIS A 309 -13.58 4.12 1.98
CA HIS A 309 -13.29 4.91 3.18
C HIS A 309 -12.75 4.04 4.32
N VAL A 310 -13.31 2.84 4.51
CA VAL A 310 -12.83 1.88 5.51
C VAL A 310 -11.39 1.48 5.19
N PHE A 311 -11.10 1.14 3.94
CA PHE A 311 -9.75 0.78 3.50
C PHE A 311 -8.77 1.95 3.66
N ARG A 312 -9.14 3.16 3.21
CA ARG A 312 -8.31 4.37 3.32
C ARG A 312 -8.00 4.70 4.78
N ALA A 313 -8.98 4.67 5.67
CA ALA A 313 -8.78 4.93 7.09
C ALA A 313 -7.80 3.93 7.72
N GLY A 314 -7.91 2.64 7.37
CA GLY A 314 -6.93 1.63 7.78
C GLY A 314 -5.53 1.88 7.19
N LEU A 315 -5.46 2.33 5.94
CA LEU A 315 -4.21 2.60 5.25
C LEU A 315 -3.48 3.85 5.80
N GLU A 316 -4.22 4.89 6.21
CA GLU A 316 -3.68 6.10 6.85
C GLU A 316 -2.94 5.78 8.16
N MET A 317 -3.36 4.73 8.86
CA MET A 317 -2.69 4.29 10.09
C MET A 317 -1.29 3.71 9.87
N LEU A 318 -0.91 3.38 8.63
CA LEU A 318 0.46 2.95 8.30
C LEU A 318 1.52 4.00 8.65
N ALA A 319 1.15 5.28 8.69
CA ALA A 319 2.08 6.35 9.03
C ALA A 319 2.55 6.27 10.50
N TRP A 320 1.80 5.56 11.34
CA TRP A 320 2.03 5.43 12.77
C TRP A 320 2.41 4.00 13.17
N LEU A 321 1.67 3.02 12.65
CA LEU A 321 1.76 1.62 13.08
C LEU A 321 2.60 0.75 12.13
N GLY A 322 2.83 1.23 10.92
CA GLY A 322 3.64 0.57 9.89
C GLY A 322 3.01 -0.70 9.29
N VAL A 323 3.77 -1.40 8.46
CA VAL A 323 3.41 -2.70 7.87
C VAL A 323 4.62 -3.63 7.90
N GLY A 324 4.36 -4.94 7.97
CA GLY A 324 5.39 -5.97 8.10
C GLY A 324 5.72 -6.29 9.56
N GLY A 325 6.68 -7.19 9.76
CA GLY A 325 6.97 -7.78 11.08
C GLY A 325 7.92 -6.99 11.98
N MET A 326 8.38 -5.80 11.57
CA MET A 326 9.47 -5.09 12.26
C MET A 326 9.11 -3.67 12.75
N GLY A 327 7.83 -3.38 12.97
CA GLY A 327 7.33 -2.06 13.39
C GLY A 327 8.04 -1.49 14.62
N THR A 328 8.29 -2.31 15.65
CA THR A 328 8.96 -1.86 16.90
C THR A 328 10.47 -1.60 16.74
N ARG A 329 11.03 -1.89 15.56
CA ARG A 329 12.46 -1.72 15.24
C ARG A 329 12.73 -0.54 14.31
N GLY A 330 11.76 0.37 14.16
CA GLY A 330 11.88 1.54 13.27
C GLY A 330 11.81 1.19 11.79
N PHE A 331 10.93 0.24 11.44
CA PHE A 331 10.63 -0.15 10.07
C PHE A 331 9.14 -0.04 9.78
N GLY A 332 8.81 0.06 8.49
CA GLY A 332 7.49 -0.29 7.99
C GLY A 332 6.51 0.87 7.90
N ARG A 333 6.84 2.08 8.37
CA ARG A 333 5.93 3.23 8.27
C ARG A 333 5.82 3.73 6.83
N LEU A 334 4.59 3.90 6.35
CA LEU A 334 4.26 4.51 5.05
C LEU A 334 3.19 5.59 5.23
N ALA A 335 3.29 6.67 4.46
CA ALA A 335 2.26 7.70 4.38
C ALA A 335 1.56 7.65 3.03
N LEU A 336 0.26 7.95 3.04
CA LEU A 336 -0.45 8.39 1.83
C LEU A 336 -0.03 9.82 1.51
N VAL A 337 0.38 10.07 0.27
CA VAL A 337 0.85 11.39 -0.17
C VAL A 337 0.04 11.85 -1.38
N GLY A 338 -0.95 12.72 -1.12
CA GLY A 338 -1.95 13.13 -2.09
C GLY A 338 -3.25 12.33 -2.00
N ASP A 339 -4.23 12.71 -2.84
CA ASP A 339 -5.53 12.07 -2.91
C ASP A 339 -5.54 10.85 -3.82
N SER A 340 -6.56 10.00 -3.66
CA SER A 340 -6.75 8.88 -4.57
C SER A 340 -7.24 9.38 -5.94
N ILE A 341 -6.64 8.85 -7.00
CA ILE A 341 -7.16 9.03 -8.36
C ILE A 341 -8.27 8.00 -8.55
N ILE A 342 -9.49 8.49 -8.75
CA ILE A 342 -10.67 7.67 -8.96
C ILE A 342 -10.94 7.55 -10.46
N SER A 343 -11.13 6.33 -10.95
CA SER A 343 -11.55 6.06 -12.32
C SER A 343 -12.78 5.16 -12.32
N PRO A 344 -13.94 5.61 -12.82
CA PRO A 344 -15.08 4.73 -13.06
C PRO A 344 -14.80 3.79 -14.23
N SER A 345 -15.29 2.55 -14.15
CA SER A 345 -15.22 1.56 -15.24
C SER A 345 -16.29 1.77 -16.30
#